data_AF-A0A9Q1A8J8-F1
#
_entry.id   AF-A0A9Q1A8J8-F1
#
_cell.length_a   1.000
_cell.length_b   1.000
_cell.length_c   1.000
_cell.angle_alpha   90.00
_cell.angle_beta   90.00
_cell.angle_gamma   90.00
#
_symmetry.space_group_name_H-M   'P 1'
#
loop_
_entity.id
_entity.type
_entity.pdbx_description
1 polymer ?
#
loop_
_entity_poly.entity_id
_entity_poly.type
_entity_poly.pdbx_seq_one_letter_code
_entity_poly.pdbx_strand_id
1 'polypeptide(L)'
;MGQFAIHLLFLMSSVKSAEKYMPDECIEPDSEFHPNLVNTVSYMVSMMLQLATFAVNYIGHPFNQSITESKPFLYALLAASGFFTVITSDLFRGLNDWLKLVPLPPELRNKLLIWAVLMFVSCYTWERLLKWAFPGKIPAWKKHHQRLAAANVEKKKNV
;
A
#
# COMPACT_ATOMS: atom_id res chain seq x y z
N MET A 1 -14.38 6.06 -1.86
CA MET A 1 -14.97 5.88 -0.52
C MET A 1 -14.69 4.51 0.09
N GLY A 2 -14.97 3.38 -0.60
CA GLY A 2 -14.70 2.05 -0.03
C GLY A 2 -13.24 1.79 0.37
N GLN A 3 -12.27 2.09 -0.51
CA GLN A 3 -10.85 1.97 -0.18
C GLN A 3 -10.44 2.84 1.03
N PHE A 4 -10.96 4.07 1.11
CA PHE A 4 -10.72 4.96 2.26
C PHE A 4 -11.23 4.36 3.58
N ALA A 5 -12.43 3.77 3.57
CA ALA A 5 -12.97 3.10 4.75
C ALA A 5 -12.12 1.89 5.17
N ILE A 6 -11.65 1.07 4.22
CA ILE A 6 -10.76 -0.07 4.51
C ILE A 6 -9.44 0.42 5.14
N HIS A 7 -8.84 1.45 4.56
CA HIS A 7 -7.61 2.06 5.08
C HIS A 7 -7.79 2.64 6.48
N LEU A 8 -8.90 3.34 6.72
CA LEU A 8 -9.23 3.91 8.03
C LEU A 8 -9.44 2.81 9.09
N LEU A 9 -10.16 1.75 8.76
CA LEU A 9 -10.35 0.60 9.64
C LEU A 9 -9.02 -0.08 9.99
N PHE A 10 -8.12 -0.22 9.00
CA PHE A 10 -6.79 -0.76 9.23
C PHE A 10 -5.97 0.13 10.17
N LEU A 11 -5.99 1.46 9.96
CA LEU A 11 -5.32 2.42 10.84
C LEU A 11 -5.86 2.34 12.27
N MET A 12 -7.17 2.47 12.45
CA MET A 12 -7.81 2.42 13.77
C MET A 12 -7.53 1.10 14.49
N SER A 13 -7.63 -0.04 13.80
CA SER A 13 -7.41 -1.37 14.39
C SER A 13 -5.95 -1.58 14.79
N SER A 14 -5.02 -1.04 14.01
CA SER A 14 -3.57 -1.14 14.26
C SER A 14 -3.15 -0.27 15.44
N VAL A 15 -3.59 1.00 15.47
CA VAL A 15 -3.31 1.93 16.57
C VAL A 15 -3.93 1.41 17.87
N LYS A 16 -5.20 0.99 17.86
CA LYS A 16 -5.85 0.40 19.04
C LYS A 16 -5.16 -0.87 19.54
N SER A 17 -4.58 -1.65 18.62
CA SER A 17 -3.78 -2.82 19.00
C SER A 17 -2.47 -2.42 19.65
N ALA A 18 -1.84 -1.31 19.23
CA ALA A 18 -0.61 -0.77 19.81
C ALA A 18 -0.86 -0.13 21.19
N GLU A 19 -1.96 0.62 21.34
CA GLU A 19 -2.38 1.22 22.62
C GLU A 19 -2.50 0.19 23.72
N LYS A 20 -2.97 -1.04 23.43
CA LYS A 20 -3.06 -2.13 24.41
C LYS A 20 -1.71 -2.51 25.03
N TYR A 21 -0.60 -2.25 24.34
CA TYR A 21 0.75 -2.53 24.83
C TYR A 21 1.43 -1.30 25.45
N MET A 22 0.77 -0.14 25.45
CA MET A 22 1.26 1.06 26.11
C MET A 22 0.61 1.22 27.49
N PRO A 23 1.37 1.66 28.51
CA PRO A 23 0.76 2.15 29.75
C PRO A 23 -0.08 3.40 29.46
N ASP A 24 -1.08 3.67 30.32
CA ASP A 24 -1.86 4.91 30.27
C ASP A 24 -0.93 6.11 30.56
N GLU A 25 -0.35 6.69 29.52
CA GLU A 25 0.48 7.89 29.59
C GLU A 25 -0.35 9.12 29.20
N CYS A 26 -0.38 10.12 30.07
CA CYS A 26 -0.88 11.44 29.74
C CYS A 26 0.12 12.13 28.81
N ILE A 27 -0.15 12.10 27.49
CA ILE A 27 0.63 12.86 26.51
C ILE A 27 0.16 14.31 26.56
N GLU A 28 1.00 15.20 27.10
CA GLU A 28 0.74 16.64 27.04
C GLU A 28 0.94 17.15 25.59
N PRO A 29 0.01 17.94 25.03
CA PRO A 29 0.07 18.42 23.64
C PRO A 29 1.35 19.21 23.28
N ASP A 30 1.98 19.84 24.27
CA ASP A 30 3.19 20.68 24.11
C ASP A 30 4.47 19.96 24.59
N SER A 31 4.43 18.65 24.81
CA SER A 31 5.61 17.87 25.21
C SER A 31 6.57 17.61 24.05
N GLU A 32 7.86 17.42 24.36
CA GLU A 32 8.86 17.03 23.36
C GLU A 32 8.50 15.68 22.74
N PHE A 33 8.90 15.46 21.48
CA PHE A 33 8.62 14.20 20.79
C PHE A 33 9.28 13.01 21.51
N HIS A 34 8.43 12.18 22.13
CA HIS A 34 8.85 10.91 22.70
C HIS A 34 8.53 9.75 21.74
N PRO A 35 9.53 8.96 21.31
CA PRO A 35 9.29 7.80 20.48
C PRO A 35 8.46 6.78 21.26
N ASN A 36 7.29 6.43 20.73
CA ASN A 36 6.37 5.50 21.37
C ASN A 36 5.87 4.44 20.37
N LEU A 37 5.19 3.44 20.90
CA LEU A 37 4.72 2.30 20.11
C LEU A 37 3.66 2.73 19.09
N VAL A 38 2.75 3.63 19.47
CA VAL A 38 1.70 4.16 18.57
C VAL A 38 2.30 4.96 17.40
N ASN A 39 3.36 5.74 17.62
CA ASN A 39 4.08 6.49 16.60
C ASN A 39 4.74 5.55 15.59
N THR A 40 5.39 4.51 16.11
CA THR A 40 6.01 3.45 15.29
C THR A 40 4.99 2.76 14.42
N VAL A 41 3.88 2.32 15.02
CA VAL A 41 2.79 1.64 14.31
C VAL A 41 2.14 2.58 13.29
N SER A 42 1.89 3.83 13.64
CA SER A 42 1.29 4.83 12.75
C SER A 42 2.17 5.11 11.54
N TYR A 43 3.49 5.17 11.73
CA TYR A 43 4.46 5.32 10.63
C TYR A 43 4.42 4.11 9.68
N MET A 44 4.51 2.89 10.21
CA MET A 44 4.47 1.66 9.41
C MET A 44 3.15 1.51 8.66
N VAL A 45 2.03 1.74 9.35
CA VAL A 45 0.69 1.73 8.76
C VAL A 45 0.61 2.74 7.62
N SER A 46 1.03 3.99 7.85
CA SER A 46 1.02 5.05 6.84
C SER A 46 1.83 4.67 5.59
N MET A 47 3.01 4.09 5.77
CA MET A 47 3.83 3.58 4.68
C MET A 47 3.09 2.49 3.88
N MET A 48 2.44 1.55 4.55
CA MET A 48 1.66 0.51 3.89
C MET A 48 0.41 1.07 3.17
N LEU A 49 -0.29 2.05 3.76
CA LEU A 49 -1.41 2.72 3.09
C LEU A 49 -0.96 3.38 1.78
N GLN A 50 0.18 4.08 1.80
CA GLN A 50 0.74 4.70 0.60
C GLN A 50 1.07 3.63 -0.45
N LEU A 51 1.76 2.56 -0.05
CA LEU A 51 2.09 1.44 -0.95
C LEU A 51 0.85 0.80 -1.57
N ALA A 52 -0.15 0.46 -0.76
CA ALA A 52 -1.39 -0.12 -1.22
C ALA A 52 -2.16 0.82 -2.15
N THR A 53 -2.16 2.13 -1.85
CA THR A 53 -2.82 3.13 -2.69
C THR A 53 -2.15 3.21 -4.06
N PHE A 54 -0.82 3.29 -4.11
CA PHE A 54 -0.10 3.29 -5.38
C PHE A 54 -0.28 1.99 -6.15
N ALA A 55 -0.20 0.83 -5.49
CA ALA A 55 -0.34 -0.47 -6.14
C ALA A 55 -1.74 -0.69 -6.72
N VAL A 56 -2.79 -0.42 -5.94
CA VAL A 56 -4.18 -0.72 -6.30
C VAL A 56 -4.76 0.31 -7.26
N ASN A 57 -4.42 1.59 -7.09
CA ASN A 57 -4.95 2.66 -7.93
C ASN A 57 -4.14 2.88 -9.21
N TYR A 58 -3.03 2.19 -9.40
CA TYR A 58 -2.31 2.24 -10.67
C TYR A 58 -3.15 1.58 -11.77
N ILE A 59 -3.73 2.43 -12.62
CA ILE A 59 -4.47 2.01 -13.81
C ILE A 59 -3.47 1.89 -14.96
N GLY A 60 -3.31 0.67 -15.49
CA GLY A 60 -2.51 0.40 -16.68
C GLY A 60 -3.21 0.84 -17.98
N HIS A 61 -3.08 0.04 -19.03
CA HIS A 61 -3.68 0.36 -20.33
C HIS A 61 -5.17 0.66 -20.23
N PRO A 62 -5.70 1.64 -20.99
CA PRO A 62 -5.07 2.37 -22.10
C PRO A 62 -4.46 3.74 -21.76
N PHE A 63 -4.35 4.10 -20.47
CA PHE A 63 -3.89 5.44 -20.06
C PHE A 63 -2.46 5.44 -19.49
N ASN A 64 -1.97 4.28 -19.03
CA ASN A 64 -0.60 4.09 -18.59
C ASN A 64 -0.05 2.74 -19.09
N GLN A 65 1.26 2.56 -19.05
CA GLN A 65 1.85 1.22 -19.22
C GLN A 65 1.35 0.31 -18.09
N SER A 66 1.26 -1.00 -18.31
CA SER A 66 0.94 -1.89 -17.19
C SER A 66 2.07 -1.89 -16.15
N ILE A 67 1.76 -2.26 -14.90
CA ILE A 67 2.74 -2.39 -13.81
C ILE A 67 3.88 -3.32 -14.22
N THR A 68 3.56 -4.36 -14.99
CA THR A 68 4.52 -5.35 -15.51
C THR A 68 5.36 -4.85 -16.69
N GLU A 69 4.87 -3.87 -17.46
CA GLU A 69 5.61 -3.26 -18.57
C GLU A 69 6.53 -2.14 -18.10
N SER A 70 6.15 -1.42 -17.04
CA SER A 70 6.95 -0.36 -16.44
C SER A 70 7.91 -0.91 -15.37
N LYS A 71 9.04 -1.46 -15.83
CA LYS A 71 10.10 -1.99 -14.94
C LYS A 71 10.48 -1.05 -13.78
N PRO A 72 10.64 0.28 -13.97
CA PRO A 72 10.98 1.19 -12.87
C PRO A 72 9.91 1.23 -11.76
N PHE A 73 8.63 1.22 -12.13
CA PHE A 73 7.53 1.26 -11.18
C PHE A 73 7.40 -0.05 -10.42
N LEU A 74 7.56 -1.18 -11.10
CA LEU A 74 7.61 -2.50 -10.45
C LEU A 74 8.76 -2.58 -9.44
N TYR A 75 9.97 -2.15 -9.81
CA TYR A 75 11.11 -2.13 -8.88
C TYR A 75 10.88 -1.19 -7.70
N ALA A 76 10.27 -0.02 -7.91
CA ALA A 76 9.94 0.89 -6.82
C ALA A 76 8.94 0.25 -5.84
N LEU A 77 7.92 -0.43 -6.34
CA LEU A 77 6.92 -1.09 -5.50
C LEU A 77 7.50 -2.27 -4.72
N LEU A 78 8.36 -3.08 -5.37
CA LEU A 78 9.07 -4.18 -4.72
C LEU A 78 10.07 -3.68 -3.67
N ALA A 79 10.85 -2.65 -3.99
CA ALA A 79 11.80 -2.05 -3.07
C ALA A 79 11.09 -1.48 -1.84
N ALA A 80 9.99 -0.75 -2.03
CA ALA A 80 9.25 -0.18 -0.91
C ALA A 80 8.50 -1.26 -0.08
N SER A 81 8.01 -2.33 -0.70
CA SER A 81 7.45 -3.49 0.02
C SER A 81 8.52 -4.23 0.83
N GLY A 82 9.71 -4.39 0.25
CA GLY A 82 10.87 -4.96 0.94
C GLY A 82 11.32 -4.09 2.11
N PHE A 83 11.41 -2.77 1.91
CA PHE A 83 11.74 -1.80 2.94
C PHE A 83 10.74 -1.82 4.10
N PHE A 84 9.45 -1.83 3.80
CA PHE A 84 8.39 -2.00 4.80
C PHE A 84 8.56 -3.30 5.60
N THR A 85 8.88 -4.41 4.93
CA THR A 85 9.08 -5.70 5.57
C THR A 85 10.31 -5.70 6.48
N VAL A 86 11.42 -5.09 6.05
CA VAL A 86 12.66 -4.97 6.82
C VAL A 86 12.44 -4.14 8.08
N ILE A 87 11.81 -2.98 7.95
CA ILE A 87 11.49 -2.09 9.09
C ILE A 87 10.56 -2.78 10.07
N THR A 88 9.47 -3.38 9.57
CA THR A 88 8.48 -4.05 10.42
C THR A 88 9.07 -5.28 11.10
N SER A 89 9.96 -6.02 10.44
CA SER A 89 10.60 -7.23 10.99
C SER A 89 11.66 -6.95 12.06
N ASP A 90 12.05 -5.68 12.27
CA ASP A 90 13.17 -5.27 13.12
C ASP A 90 14.52 -5.91 12.72
N LEU A 91 14.70 -6.23 11.43
CA LEU A 91 15.90 -6.92 10.95
C LEU A 91 17.14 -5.99 10.98
N PHE A 92 16.92 -4.69 10.86
CA PHE A 92 17.98 -3.67 10.81
C PHE A 92 17.75 -2.59 11.88
N ARG A 93 18.10 -2.91 13.13
CA ARG A 93 17.90 -2.03 14.29
C ARG A 93 18.51 -0.64 14.13
N GLY A 94 19.71 -0.52 13.55
CA GLY A 94 20.33 0.80 13.33
C GLY A 94 19.52 1.74 12.44
N LEU A 95 18.72 1.22 11.50
CA LEU A 95 17.79 2.02 10.69
C LEU A 95 16.54 2.38 11.49
N ASN A 96 16.01 1.43 12.28
CA ASN A 96 14.86 1.68 13.13
C ASN A 96 15.18 2.72 14.21
N ASP A 97 16.36 2.67 14.82
CA ASP A 97 16.85 3.66 15.79
C ASP A 97 17.01 5.04 15.14
N TRP A 98 17.55 5.11 13.92
CA TRP A 98 17.65 6.36 13.15
C TRP A 98 16.27 6.97 12.85
N LEU A 99 15.28 6.12 12.57
CA LEU A 99 13.88 6.51 12.38
C LEU A 99 13.12 6.74 13.69
N LYS A 100 13.78 6.60 14.85
CA LYS A 100 13.18 6.67 16.20
C LYS A 100 11.99 5.72 16.38
N LEU A 101 12.08 4.53 15.82
CA LEU A 101 11.07 3.48 15.92
C LEU A 101 11.33 2.61 17.15
N VAL A 102 10.30 2.42 17.97
CA VAL A 102 10.34 1.56 19.15
C VAL A 102 10.20 0.10 18.73
N PRO A 103 10.99 -0.84 19.29
CA PRO A 103 10.87 -2.25 18.95
C PRO A 103 9.45 -2.77 19.22
N LEU A 104 8.85 -3.37 18.19
CA LEU A 104 7.52 -3.95 18.28
C LEU A 104 7.56 -5.29 19.04
N PRO A 105 6.61 -5.55 19.96
CA PRO A 105 6.37 -6.90 20.48
C PRO A 105 6.14 -7.88 19.33
N PRO A 106 6.72 -9.10 19.37
CA PRO A 106 6.60 -10.08 18.27
C PRO A 106 5.14 -10.37 17.87
N GLU A 107 4.23 -10.41 18.84
CA GLU A 107 2.79 -10.60 18.60
C GLU A 107 2.17 -9.43 17.83
N LEU A 108 2.45 -8.19 18.24
CA LEU A 108 1.97 -6.99 17.57
C LEU A 108 2.52 -6.89 16.15
N ARG A 109 3.82 -7.18 15.98
CA ARG A 109 4.49 -7.19 14.69
C ARG A 109 3.84 -8.15 13.70
N ASN A 110 3.66 -9.40 14.11
CA ASN A 110 3.05 -10.42 13.26
C ASN A 110 1.60 -10.05 12.93
N LYS A 111 0.87 -9.52 13.92
CA LYS A 111 -0.49 -9.01 13.70
C LYS A 111 -0.50 -7.87 12.68
N LEU A 112 0.39 -6.88 12.78
CA LEU A 112 0.48 -5.78 11.82
C LEU A 112 0.76 -6.28 10.41
N LEU A 113 1.68 -7.22 10.22
CA LEU A 113 1.97 -7.80 8.91
C LEU A 113 0.76 -8.53 8.31
N ILE A 114 0.05 -9.33 9.12
CA ILE A 114 -1.16 -10.04 8.67
C ILE A 114 -2.25 -9.04 8.28
N TRP A 115 -2.51 -8.04 9.12
CA TRP A 115 -3.51 -7.00 8.87
C TRP A 115 -3.15 -6.15 7.64
N ALA A 116 -1.87 -5.89 7.42
CA ALA A 116 -1.37 -5.17 6.25
C ALA A 116 -1.63 -5.95 4.95
N VAL A 117 -1.35 -7.26 4.93
CA VAL A 117 -1.68 -8.13 3.79
C VAL A 117 -3.19 -8.20 3.57
N LEU A 118 -3.97 -8.37 4.64
CA LEU A 118 -5.43 -8.43 4.56
C LEU A 118 -6.02 -7.13 4.01
N MET A 119 -5.51 -5.97 4.46
CA MET A 119 -5.90 -4.65 3.97
C MET A 119 -5.60 -4.53 2.47
N PHE A 120 -4.40 -4.94 2.04
CA PHE A 120 -3.99 -4.90 0.64
C PHE A 120 -4.91 -5.75 -0.24
N VAL A 121 -5.17 -7.00 0.15
CA VAL A 121 -6.05 -7.93 -0.57
C VAL A 121 -7.49 -7.41 -0.60
N SER A 122 -7.97 -6.85 0.52
CA SER A 122 -9.31 -6.24 0.61
C SER A 122 -9.44 -5.07 -0.35
N CYS A 123 -8.47 -4.15 -0.38
CA CYS A 123 -8.46 -3.02 -1.30
C CYS A 123 -8.41 -3.47 -2.76
N TYR A 124 -7.53 -4.44 -3.07
CA TYR A 124 -7.40 -4.99 -4.41
C TYR A 124 -8.70 -5.64 -4.90
N THR A 125 -9.32 -6.47 -4.04
CA THR A 125 -10.58 -7.15 -4.35
C THR A 125 -11.71 -6.14 -4.53
N TRP A 126 -11.81 -5.16 -3.63
CA TRP A 126 -12.81 -4.10 -3.71
C TRP A 126 -12.70 -3.31 -5.02
N GLU A 127 -11.50 -2.90 -5.40
CA GLU A 127 -11.24 -2.19 -6.65
C GLU A 127 -11.58 -3.05 -7.88
N ARG A 128 -11.24 -4.35 -7.85
CA ARG A 128 -11.54 -5.27 -8.94
C ARG A 128 -13.05 -5.49 -9.09
N LEU A 129 -13.77 -5.62 -7.97
CA LEU A 129 -15.23 -5.75 -7.95
C LEU A 129 -15.90 -4.49 -8.50
N LEU A 130 -15.44 -3.29 -8.13
CA LEU A 130 -15.98 -2.04 -8.67
C LEU A 130 -15.74 -1.90 -10.17
N LYS A 131 -14.54 -2.22 -10.65
CA LYS A 131 -14.22 -2.24 -12.09
C LYS A 131 -15.07 -3.23 -12.87
N TRP A 132 -15.45 -4.35 -12.24
CA TRP A 132 -16.32 -5.36 -12.84
C TRP A 132 -17.80 -4.93 -12.82
N ALA A 133 -18.29 -4.39 -11.71
CA ALA A 133 -19.69 -3.96 -11.55
C ALA A 133 -20.01 -2.69 -12.36
N PHE A 134 -19.03 -1.79 -12.51
CA PHE A 134 -19.17 -0.53 -13.24
C PHE A 134 -18.10 -0.39 -14.33
N PRO A 135 -18.18 -1.17 -15.42
CA PRO A 135 -17.26 -1.01 -16.54
C PRO A 135 -17.51 0.35 -17.19
N GLY A 136 -16.60 1.30 -16.97
CA GLY A 136 -16.68 2.64 -17.55
C GLY A 136 -16.82 2.57 -19.07
N LYS A 137 -17.75 3.35 -19.63
CA LYS A 137 -17.94 3.42 -21.09
C LYS A 137 -16.66 3.97 -21.73
N ILE A 138 -15.89 3.09 -22.38
CA ILE A 138 -14.74 3.53 -23.19
C ILE A 138 -15.29 4.32 -24.38
N PRO A 139 -14.92 5.60 -24.58
CA PRO A 139 -15.44 6.39 -25.69
C PRO A 139 -15.06 5.74 -27.03
N ALA A 140 -16.02 5.68 -27.96
CA ALA A 140 -15.92 4.87 -29.18
C ALA A 140 -14.69 5.18 -30.05
N TRP A 141 -14.22 6.43 -30.07
CA TRP A 141 -13.02 6.84 -30.82
C TRP A 141 -11.73 6.17 -30.31
N LYS A 142 -11.65 5.81 -29.02
CA LYS A 142 -10.50 5.09 -28.45
C LYS A 142 -10.48 3.61 -28.81
N LYS A 143 -11.65 2.97 -28.99
CA LYS A 143 -11.73 1.58 -29.51
C LYS A 143 -11.12 1.48 -30.91
N HIS A 144 -11.30 2.51 -31.74
CA HIS A 144 -10.70 2.56 -33.07
C HIS A 144 -9.16 2.62 -32.99
N HIS A 145 -8.60 3.50 -32.17
CA HIS A 145 -7.15 3.56 -31.96
C HIS A 145 -6.56 2.28 -31.35
N GLN A 146 -7.26 1.61 -30.42
CA GLN A 146 -6.81 0.33 -29.86
C GLN A 146 -6.81 -0.79 -30.90
N ARG A 147 -7.82 -0.85 -31.78
CA ARG A 147 -7.85 -1.82 -32.89
C ARG A 147 -6.72 -1.57 -33.88
N LEU A 148 -6.43 -0.30 -34.20
CA LEU A 148 -5.32 0.07 -35.07
C LEU A 148 -3.95 -0.26 -34.44
N ALA A 149 -3.78 -0.01 -33.14
CA ALA A 149 -2.56 -0.35 -32.42
C ALA A 149 -2.36 -1.87 -32.35
N ALA A 150 -3.41 -2.64 -32.06
CA ALA A 150 -3.37 -4.11 -32.06
C ALA A 150 -3.03 -4.67 -33.46
N ALA A 151 -3.68 -4.14 -34.51
CA ALA A 151 -3.40 -4.52 -35.90
C ALA A 151 -1.96 -4.20 -36.33
N ASN A 152 -1.40 -3.06 -35.89
CA ASN A 152 0.00 -2.71 -36.16
C ASN A 152 1.00 -3.62 -35.43
N VAL A 153 0.66 -4.09 -34.23
CA VAL A 153 1.48 -5.06 -33.48
C VAL A 153 1.45 -6.43 -34.13
N GLU A 154 0.29 -6.92 -34.58
CA GLU A 154 0.18 -8.15 -35.37
C GLU A 154 0.97 -8.06 -36.67
N LYS A 155 0.87 -6.93 -37.37
CA LYS A 155 1.61 -6.71 -38.62
C LYS A 155 3.12 -6.73 -38.42
N LYS A 156 3.62 -6.21 -37.29
CA LYS A 156 5.05 -6.30 -36.90
C LYS A 156 5.51 -7.70 -36.49
N LYS A 157 4.59 -8.59 -36.11
CA LYS A 157 4.89 -9.98 -35.74
C LYS A 157 4.96 -10.91 -36.95
N ASN A 158 4.34 -10.52 -38.06
CA ASN A 158 4.22 -11.28 -39.30
C ASN A 158 5.22 -10.84 -40.40
N VAL A 159 6.21 -10.00 -40.04
CA VAL A 159 7.34 -9.58 -40.89
C VAL A 159 8.62 -10.03 -40.19
#